data_AF-A0A927YFP8-F1
#
_entry.id   AF-A0A927YFP8-F1
#
_cell.length_a   1.000
_cell.length_b   1.000
_cell.length_c   1.000
_cell.angle_alpha   90.00
_cell.angle_beta   90.00
_cell.angle_gamma   90.00
#
_symmetry.space_group_name_H-M   'P 1'
#
loop_
_entity.id
_entity.type
_entity.pdbx_description
1 polymer ?
#
loop_
_entity_poly.entity_id
_entity_poly.type
_entity_poly.pdbx_seq_one_letter_code
_entity_poly.pdbx_strand_id
1 'polypeptide(L)'
;MKEFKEFINEINTDKPIESIITFFIDNEWFGETIRKENGKIMLSDDQIERFTKNLSTFLDDNEDSIYERFKDKLPETYRLFNNFLSETKVDKESKHHIIDFMLYRLSKELFFYTDNEMEELLSDATFELIKAHGDILTFFIAWLKLNHKTVYQKDYVLNKRYTMDIQNEAYDFDDYIKLLYYLFSEEYIEDNEMFRKAAESKNYTDTWLYLALHFIRPLRMTDMERLYHPTLPYSSEEVIEKIKNDEFSDNDARYVLLSITKRMSWLPLTPNKTASASNVTPISFDIPTSCETLIGKLFALAQAHRNLIGTPDAPIVRKVSTYQEINRYMGEEIGELFLNNDFRSRSATKSFLQDIYMVADENIPADDSGYHVKGYYLAAYVRSHKGSYGHIASTTFEYLKDAKFSKLTPEFVAFELLERGVFSFMSSMLLKMAVGEKFDDLSPRNQTSIIKLVDLSPKEIETVVNTVDKGMLFAKDTLYSLITEETDILMVLHRIGSGEAFSKQRECLCLMSALEKLCPYANKRNCVGCKYEISTRSTLFLLIEEYNRIRNLYSSTKDTLEKTKYKKILIDIIAPQMDEMLCAIRENYGEDVFLDYERLIKENT
;
A
#
# COMPACT_ATOMS: atom_id res chain seq x y z
N MET A 1 -21.35 49.41 -7.17
CA MET A 1 -20.46 48.23 -7.10
C MET A 1 -20.78 47.42 -5.86
N LYS A 2 -20.95 46.10 -6.01
CA LYS A 2 -21.37 45.18 -4.95
C LYS A 2 -20.52 43.92 -4.95
N GLU A 3 -20.29 43.30 -3.79
CA GLU A 3 -19.60 42.02 -3.72
C GLU A 3 -20.48 40.90 -4.31
N PHE A 4 -19.92 40.02 -5.14
CA PHE A 4 -20.66 38.91 -5.76
C PHE A 4 -21.33 37.98 -4.74
N LYS A 5 -20.68 37.77 -3.59
CA LYS A 5 -21.24 36.97 -2.48
C LYS A 5 -22.50 37.60 -1.87
N GLU A 6 -22.51 38.93 -1.72
CA GLU A 6 -23.70 39.67 -1.27
C GLU A 6 -24.78 39.70 -2.36
N PHE A 7 -24.40 39.73 -3.64
CA PHE A 7 -25.33 39.58 -4.75
C PHE A 7 -26.02 38.21 -4.72
N ILE A 8 -25.28 37.11 -4.53
CA ILE A 8 -25.87 35.77 -4.49
C ILE A 8 -26.78 35.58 -3.27
N ASN A 9 -26.34 36.06 -2.09
CA ASN A 9 -27.10 35.88 -0.85
C ASN A 9 -28.44 36.64 -0.82
N GLU A 10 -28.65 37.61 -1.71
CA GLU A 10 -29.91 38.35 -1.84
C GLU A 10 -30.91 37.68 -2.79
N ILE A 11 -30.51 36.60 -3.48
CA ILE A 11 -31.38 35.85 -4.38
C ILE A 11 -32.26 34.91 -3.56
N ASN A 12 -33.57 35.12 -3.62
CA ASN A 12 -34.55 34.23 -3.00
C ASN A 12 -34.82 33.02 -3.92
N THR A 13 -34.20 31.86 -3.64
CA THR A 13 -34.31 30.64 -4.46
C THR A 13 -34.13 29.38 -3.62
N ASP A 14 -34.77 28.28 -4.05
CA ASP A 14 -34.64 26.94 -3.47
C ASP A 14 -33.42 26.18 -4.00
N LYS A 15 -32.69 26.74 -4.99
CA LYS A 15 -31.48 26.12 -5.57
C LYS A 15 -30.24 26.38 -4.68
N PRO A 16 -29.35 25.40 -4.49
CA PRO A 16 -28.11 25.59 -3.73
C PRO A 16 -27.25 26.73 -4.28
N ILE A 17 -26.60 27.48 -3.37
CA ILE A 17 -25.67 28.58 -3.72
C ILE A 17 -24.56 28.10 -4.65
N GLU A 18 -24.06 26.87 -4.44
CA GLU A 18 -23.05 26.24 -5.28
C GLU A 18 -23.52 26.09 -6.73
N SER A 19 -24.78 25.70 -6.96
CA SER A 19 -25.35 25.58 -8.32
C SER A 19 -25.44 26.93 -9.04
N ILE A 20 -25.68 28.02 -8.29
CA ILE A 20 -25.68 29.38 -8.85
C ILE A 20 -24.27 29.80 -9.22
N ILE A 21 -23.27 29.50 -8.37
CA ILE A 21 -21.87 29.81 -8.64
C ILE A 21 -21.39 29.03 -9.88
N THR A 22 -21.69 27.74 -9.95
CA THR A 22 -21.40 26.88 -11.11
C THR A 22 -22.05 27.42 -12.39
N PHE A 23 -23.31 27.86 -12.34
CA PHE A 23 -23.98 28.48 -13.47
C PHE A 23 -23.22 29.70 -14.04
N PHE A 24 -22.67 30.56 -13.19
CA PHE A 24 -21.85 31.70 -13.65
C PHE A 24 -20.49 31.27 -14.20
N ILE A 25 -19.85 30.26 -13.61
CA ILE A 25 -18.55 29.73 -14.06
C ILE A 25 -18.69 29.04 -15.42
N ASP A 26 -19.67 28.15 -15.57
CA ASP A 26 -19.91 27.35 -16.78
C ASP A 26 -20.31 28.20 -17.98
N ASN A 27 -20.93 29.35 -17.74
CA ASN A 27 -21.29 30.32 -18.78
C ASN A 27 -20.19 31.39 -18.98
N GLU A 28 -18.98 31.17 -18.49
CA GLU A 28 -17.83 32.09 -18.60
C GLU A 28 -18.19 33.54 -18.21
N TRP A 29 -18.99 33.69 -17.16
CA TRP A 29 -19.52 34.98 -16.71
C TRP A 29 -20.23 35.80 -17.82
N PHE A 30 -20.78 35.12 -18.82
CA PHE A 30 -21.44 35.71 -19.99
C PHE A 30 -20.55 36.67 -20.79
N GLY A 31 -19.24 36.40 -20.80
CA GLY A 31 -18.23 37.23 -21.47
C GLY A 31 -17.88 38.53 -20.74
N GLU A 32 -18.33 38.70 -19.49
CA GLU A 32 -17.99 39.86 -18.67
C GLU A 32 -16.62 39.71 -18.00
N THR A 33 -15.86 40.80 -17.95
CA THR A 33 -14.56 40.79 -17.25
C THR A 33 -14.77 40.99 -15.75
N ILE A 34 -14.38 39.97 -14.97
CA ILE A 34 -14.53 39.98 -13.52
C ILE A 34 -13.33 40.66 -12.86
N ARG A 35 -13.60 41.75 -12.12
CA ARG A 35 -12.57 42.47 -11.36
C ARG A 35 -12.47 41.91 -9.94
N LYS A 36 -11.25 41.57 -9.53
CA LYS A 36 -10.92 41.16 -8.17
C LYS A 36 -10.28 42.32 -7.43
N GLU A 37 -10.89 42.78 -6.34
CA GLU A 37 -10.32 43.76 -5.42
C GLU A 37 -10.15 43.09 -4.05
N ASN A 38 -8.92 43.06 -3.51
CA ASN A 38 -8.60 42.42 -2.23
C ASN A 38 -9.11 40.96 -2.09
N GLY A 39 -9.00 40.18 -3.17
CA GLY A 39 -9.44 38.78 -3.20
C GLY A 39 -10.96 38.59 -3.31
N LYS A 40 -11.74 39.66 -3.41
CA LYS A 40 -13.20 39.63 -3.57
C LYS A 40 -13.61 40.01 -4.98
N ILE A 41 -14.65 39.37 -5.49
CA ILE A 41 -15.24 39.70 -6.78
C ILE A 41 -16.20 40.87 -6.60
N MET A 42 -15.91 41.98 -7.27
CA MET A 42 -16.73 43.19 -7.24
C MET A 42 -17.44 43.36 -8.57
N LEU A 43 -18.77 43.48 -8.52
CA LEU A 43 -19.63 43.67 -9.68
C LEU A 43 -20.04 45.13 -9.82
N SER A 44 -20.04 45.65 -11.05
CA SER A 44 -20.69 46.94 -11.37
C SER A 44 -22.22 46.80 -11.39
N ASP A 45 -22.92 47.93 -11.35
CA ASP A 45 -24.39 47.92 -11.33
C ASP A 45 -24.95 47.38 -12.68
N ASP A 46 -24.26 47.65 -13.80
CA ASP A 46 -24.58 47.08 -15.12
C ASP A 46 -24.38 45.55 -15.16
N GLN A 47 -23.33 45.04 -14.50
CA GLN A 47 -23.07 43.61 -14.39
C GLN A 47 -24.15 42.92 -13.55
N ILE A 48 -24.58 43.55 -12.45
CA ILE A 48 -25.65 43.03 -11.60
C ILE A 48 -26.96 42.93 -12.38
N GLU A 49 -27.33 43.96 -13.17
CA GLU A 49 -28.54 43.92 -13.99
C GLU A 49 -28.50 42.78 -15.02
N ARG A 50 -27.36 42.65 -15.73
CA ARG A 50 -27.17 41.60 -16.74
C ARG A 50 -27.17 40.20 -16.14
N PHE A 51 -26.51 40.01 -15.00
CA PHE A 51 -26.47 38.75 -14.28
C PHE A 51 -27.84 38.37 -13.70
N THR A 52 -28.58 39.33 -13.15
CA THR A 52 -29.94 39.10 -12.64
C THR A 52 -30.87 38.58 -13.74
N LYS A 53 -30.80 39.13 -14.95
CA LYS A 53 -31.61 38.69 -16.10
C LYS A 53 -31.30 37.26 -16.55
N ASN A 54 -30.01 36.90 -16.59
CA ASN A 54 -29.61 35.54 -16.98
C ASN A 54 -29.96 34.53 -15.89
N LEU A 55 -29.83 34.96 -14.64
CA LEU A 55 -30.10 34.12 -13.48
C LEU A 55 -31.60 33.89 -13.27
N SER A 56 -32.46 34.89 -13.49
CA SER A 56 -33.92 34.68 -13.44
C SER A 56 -34.37 33.59 -14.43
N THR A 57 -33.71 33.51 -15.60
CA THR A 57 -33.98 32.45 -16.60
C THR A 57 -33.57 31.06 -16.10
N PHE A 58 -32.47 30.97 -15.33
CA PHE A 58 -31.98 29.73 -14.74
C PHE A 58 -32.78 29.28 -13.51
N LEU A 59 -33.36 30.24 -12.77
CA LEU A 59 -34.14 29.96 -11.57
C LEU A 59 -35.58 29.52 -11.87
N ASP A 60 -36.15 29.92 -13.00
CA ASP A 60 -37.52 29.55 -13.46
C ASP A 60 -37.63 28.14 -14.09
N ASP A 61 -36.55 27.35 -14.12
CA ASP A 61 -36.47 26.08 -14.89
C ASP A 61 -37.27 24.92 -14.24
N ASN A 62 -38.52 24.75 -14.67
CA ASN A 62 -39.26 23.49 -14.58
C ASN A 62 -38.91 22.60 -15.78
N GLU A 63 -38.97 21.26 -15.66
CA GLU A 63 -38.63 20.35 -16.77
C GLU A 63 -39.28 20.75 -18.11
N ASP A 64 -40.52 21.25 -18.12
CA ASP A 64 -41.26 21.66 -19.32
C ASP A 64 -40.65 22.87 -20.06
N SER A 65 -39.89 23.77 -19.39
CA SER A 65 -39.28 24.95 -20.05
C SER A 65 -38.10 24.59 -20.93
N ILE A 66 -37.30 23.60 -20.58
CA ILE A 66 -36.13 23.18 -21.38
C ILE A 66 -36.57 22.55 -22.71
N TYR A 67 -37.64 21.75 -22.69
CA TYR A 67 -38.18 21.13 -23.90
C TYR A 67 -38.72 22.17 -24.89
N GLU A 68 -39.50 23.14 -24.41
CA GLU A 68 -40.03 24.20 -25.28
C GLU A 68 -38.91 25.11 -25.79
N ARG A 69 -37.91 25.45 -24.96
CA ARG A 69 -36.73 26.22 -25.41
C ARG A 69 -35.92 25.47 -26.48
N PHE A 70 -35.76 24.16 -26.35
CA PHE A 70 -35.05 23.35 -27.34
C PHE A 70 -35.82 23.25 -28.66
N LYS A 71 -37.14 23.08 -28.58
CA LYS A 71 -38.03 23.10 -29.75
C LYS A 71 -38.02 24.46 -30.46
N ASP A 72 -37.97 25.56 -29.73
CA ASP A 72 -37.93 26.91 -30.32
C ASP A 72 -36.56 27.22 -30.95
N LYS A 73 -35.46 26.80 -30.31
CA LYS A 73 -34.10 27.05 -30.80
C LYS A 73 -33.75 26.16 -32.01
N LEU A 74 -34.12 24.88 -31.96
CA LEU A 74 -33.69 23.83 -32.88
C LEU A 74 -34.87 22.92 -33.26
N PRO A 75 -35.89 23.45 -33.97
CA PRO A 75 -37.16 22.78 -34.21
C PRO A 75 -37.03 21.46 -34.97
N GLU A 76 -36.12 21.37 -35.95
CA GLU A 76 -35.98 20.15 -36.75
C GLU A 76 -35.19 19.07 -36.00
N THR A 77 -34.13 19.43 -35.28
CA THR A 77 -33.40 18.50 -34.40
C THR A 77 -34.33 17.99 -33.29
N TYR A 78 -35.16 18.85 -32.69
CA TYR A 78 -36.17 18.45 -31.72
C TYR A 78 -37.16 17.44 -32.30
N ARG A 79 -37.71 17.70 -33.49
CA ARG A 79 -38.65 16.80 -34.16
C ARG A 79 -38.01 15.44 -34.45
N LEU A 80 -36.78 15.43 -34.98
CA LEU A 80 -36.05 14.20 -35.31
C LEU A 80 -35.62 13.41 -34.07
N PHE A 81 -35.26 14.10 -32.98
CA PHE A 81 -34.96 13.46 -31.71
C PHE A 81 -36.19 12.78 -31.10
N ASN A 82 -37.37 13.40 -31.17
CA ASN A 82 -38.59 12.76 -30.70
C ASN A 82 -38.98 11.52 -31.54
N ASN A 83 -38.72 11.54 -32.85
CA ASN A 83 -38.90 10.34 -33.69
C ASN A 83 -37.96 9.21 -33.24
N PHE A 84 -36.68 9.53 -33.03
CA PHE A 84 -35.71 8.59 -32.47
C PHE A 84 -36.16 8.00 -31.12
N LEU A 85 -36.65 8.83 -30.20
CA LEU A 85 -37.17 8.39 -28.90
C LEU A 85 -38.46 7.55 -28.99
N SER A 86 -39.24 7.67 -30.07
CA SER A 86 -40.40 6.81 -30.29
C SER A 86 -40.01 5.40 -30.73
N GLU A 87 -38.84 5.26 -31.35
CA GLU A 87 -38.27 4.00 -31.83
C GLU A 87 -37.31 3.36 -30.81
N THR A 88 -36.81 4.14 -29.85
CA THR A 88 -35.80 3.71 -28.86
C THR A 88 -36.29 3.93 -27.43
N LYS A 89 -36.11 2.92 -26.57
CA LYS A 89 -36.49 3.04 -25.15
C LYS A 89 -35.40 3.79 -24.38
N VAL A 90 -35.58 5.10 -24.23
CA VAL A 90 -34.74 5.98 -23.40
C VAL A 90 -35.57 6.44 -22.19
N ASP A 91 -34.99 6.38 -21.00
CA ASP A 91 -35.65 6.85 -19.78
C ASP A 91 -35.73 8.39 -19.71
N LYS A 92 -36.58 8.90 -18.82
CA LYS A 92 -36.89 10.33 -18.73
C LYS A 92 -35.68 11.17 -18.31
N GLU A 93 -34.80 10.64 -17.46
CA GLU A 93 -33.62 11.32 -16.95
C GLU A 93 -32.55 11.44 -18.04
N SER A 94 -32.26 10.34 -18.74
CA SER A 94 -31.38 10.35 -19.91
C SER A 94 -31.87 11.33 -20.99
N LYS A 95 -33.18 11.37 -21.25
CA LYS A 95 -33.79 12.30 -22.21
C LYS A 95 -33.54 13.76 -21.82
N HIS A 96 -33.70 14.09 -20.54
CA HIS A 96 -33.49 15.44 -20.03
C HIS A 96 -32.04 15.89 -20.23
N HIS A 97 -31.05 15.10 -19.78
CA HIS A 97 -29.64 15.46 -19.89
C HIS A 97 -29.13 15.60 -21.32
N ILE A 98 -29.64 14.80 -22.25
CA ILE A 98 -29.25 14.88 -23.66
C ILE A 98 -29.82 16.14 -24.31
N ILE A 99 -31.06 16.51 -23.99
CA ILE A 99 -31.68 17.74 -24.50
C ILE A 99 -31.03 18.97 -23.90
N ASP A 100 -30.72 18.95 -22.60
CA ASP A 100 -30.01 20.03 -21.93
C ASP A 100 -28.65 20.30 -22.61
N PHE A 101 -27.85 19.25 -22.77
CA PHE A 101 -26.57 19.33 -23.50
C PHE A 101 -26.75 19.87 -24.93
N MET A 102 -27.69 19.33 -25.71
CA MET A 102 -27.93 19.78 -27.08
C MET A 102 -28.43 21.23 -27.14
N LEU A 103 -29.29 21.65 -26.21
CA LEU A 103 -29.81 23.01 -26.15
C LEU A 103 -28.70 24.04 -25.97
N TYR A 104 -27.71 23.75 -25.13
CA TYR A 104 -26.62 24.68 -24.84
C TYR A 104 -25.47 24.57 -25.85
N ARG A 105 -25.13 23.37 -26.33
CA ARG A 105 -23.96 23.13 -27.21
C ARG A 105 -24.25 23.26 -28.70
N LEU A 106 -25.49 23.05 -29.13
CA LEU A 106 -25.82 23.20 -30.55
C LEU A 106 -26.01 24.67 -30.93
N SER A 107 -25.22 25.12 -31.90
CA SER A 107 -25.29 26.45 -32.50
C SER A 107 -26.17 26.49 -33.75
N LYS A 108 -26.48 25.33 -34.36
CA LYS A 108 -27.34 25.14 -35.53
C LYS A 108 -27.99 23.76 -35.48
N GLU A 109 -28.90 23.47 -36.41
CA GLU A 109 -29.52 22.14 -36.49
C GLU A 109 -28.46 21.04 -36.69
N LEU A 110 -28.59 19.93 -35.96
CA LEU A 110 -27.55 18.91 -35.82
C LEU A 110 -27.12 18.32 -37.17
N PHE A 111 -28.06 18.16 -38.11
CA PHE A 111 -27.78 17.61 -39.45
C PHE A 111 -26.97 18.56 -40.36
N PHE A 112 -26.78 19.83 -39.97
CA PHE A 112 -25.92 20.79 -40.68
C PHE A 112 -24.47 20.85 -40.17
N TYR A 113 -24.14 20.10 -39.13
CA TYR A 113 -22.77 20.02 -38.63
C TYR A 113 -21.86 19.28 -39.62
N THR A 114 -20.65 19.80 -39.82
CA THR A 114 -19.55 19.13 -40.54
C THR A 114 -18.85 18.13 -39.64
N ASP A 115 -18.02 17.25 -40.20
CA ASP A 115 -17.31 16.26 -39.38
C ASP A 115 -16.40 16.89 -38.31
N ASN A 116 -15.74 18.02 -38.61
CA ASN A 116 -14.90 18.72 -37.62
C ASN A 116 -15.73 19.31 -36.48
N GLU A 117 -16.88 19.92 -36.80
CA GLU A 117 -17.78 20.48 -35.77
C GLU A 117 -18.44 19.36 -34.94
N MET A 118 -18.67 18.19 -35.54
CA MET A 118 -19.13 17.01 -34.80
C MET A 118 -18.06 16.46 -33.85
N GLU A 119 -16.79 16.47 -34.25
CA GLU A 119 -15.67 16.08 -33.39
C GLU A 119 -15.54 17.01 -32.18
N GLU A 120 -15.67 18.33 -32.38
CA GLU A 120 -15.70 19.32 -31.29
C GLU A 120 -16.91 19.11 -30.35
N LEU A 121 -18.12 18.98 -30.92
CA LEU A 121 -19.33 18.71 -30.14
C LEU A 121 -19.23 17.43 -29.31
N LEU A 122 -18.65 16.36 -29.88
CA LEU A 122 -18.48 15.09 -29.18
C LEU A 122 -17.36 15.14 -28.16
N SER A 123 -16.34 15.97 -28.36
CA SER A 123 -15.34 16.30 -27.35
C SER A 123 -16.01 16.93 -26.13
N ASP A 124 -16.85 17.96 -26.31
CA ASP A 124 -17.63 18.57 -25.22
C ASP A 124 -18.53 17.54 -24.51
N ALA A 125 -19.18 16.66 -25.29
CA ALA A 125 -19.99 15.57 -24.73
C ALA A 125 -19.18 14.59 -23.85
N THR A 126 -17.88 14.42 -24.10
CA THR A 126 -17.03 13.57 -23.25
C THR A 126 -16.81 14.14 -21.85
N PHE A 127 -16.82 15.48 -21.71
CA PHE A 127 -16.64 16.18 -20.45
C PHE A 127 -17.98 16.36 -19.70
N GLU A 128 -19.07 16.63 -20.40
CA GLU A 128 -20.33 17.09 -19.77
C GLU A 128 -21.37 16.01 -19.54
N LEU A 129 -21.39 14.95 -20.37
CA LEU A 129 -22.34 13.87 -20.19
C LEU A 129 -21.75 12.78 -19.29
N ILE A 130 -22.51 11.74 -18.95
CA ILE A 130 -21.96 10.44 -18.54
C ILE A 130 -21.89 9.52 -19.77
N LYS A 131 -21.09 8.44 -19.70
CA LYS A 131 -20.95 7.54 -20.87
C LYS A 131 -22.29 7.01 -21.38
N ALA A 132 -23.21 6.66 -20.49
CA ALA A 132 -24.54 6.18 -20.88
C ALA A 132 -25.31 7.20 -21.73
N HIS A 133 -25.34 8.48 -21.33
CA HIS A 133 -25.99 9.55 -22.08
C HIS A 133 -25.25 9.85 -23.40
N GLY A 134 -23.92 9.85 -23.37
CA GLY A 134 -23.11 10.04 -24.57
C GLY A 134 -23.25 8.90 -25.61
N ASP A 135 -23.40 7.66 -25.15
CA ASP A 135 -23.71 6.52 -26.02
C ASP A 135 -25.08 6.70 -26.70
N ILE A 136 -26.09 7.20 -25.98
CA ILE A 136 -27.40 7.52 -26.54
C ILE A 136 -27.31 8.69 -27.54
N LEU A 137 -26.51 9.72 -27.25
CA LEU A 137 -26.28 10.84 -28.16
C LEU A 137 -25.61 10.38 -29.47
N THR A 138 -24.54 9.57 -29.39
CA THR A 138 -23.90 9.00 -30.59
C THR A 138 -24.82 8.05 -31.35
N PHE A 139 -25.69 7.33 -30.64
CA PHE A 139 -26.71 6.51 -31.29
C PHE A 139 -27.76 7.36 -32.03
N PHE A 140 -28.19 8.49 -31.45
CA PHE A 140 -29.06 9.44 -32.14
C PHE A 140 -28.38 10.03 -33.39
N ILE A 141 -27.11 10.41 -33.31
CA ILE A 141 -26.32 10.92 -34.45
C ILE A 141 -26.24 9.88 -35.58
N ALA A 142 -26.02 8.61 -35.25
CA ALA A 142 -26.00 7.52 -36.21
C ALA A 142 -27.40 7.27 -36.81
N TRP A 143 -28.45 7.28 -35.99
CA TRP A 143 -29.83 7.17 -36.43
C TRP A 143 -30.22 8.32 -37.37
N LEU A 144 -29.78 9.54 -37.06
CA LEU A 144 -30.05 10.73 -37.87
C LEU A 144 -29.40 10.63 -39.25
N LYS A 145 -28.17 10.11 -39.34
CA LYS A 145 -27.48 9.86 -40.62
C LYS A 145 -28.18 8.81 -41.47
N LEU A 146 -28.79 7.80 -40.85
CA LEU A 146 -29.53 6.75 -41.56
C LEU A 146 -30.91 7.21 -42.05
N ASN A 147 -31.57 8.09 -41.29
CA ASN A 147 -32.96 8.47 -41.53
C ASN A 147 -33.13 9.89 -42.12
N HIS A 148 -32.06 10.68 -42.17
CA HIS A 148 -32.05 12.04 -42.69
C HIS A 148 -30.75 12.35 -43.43
N LYS A 149 -30.79 13.31 -44.35
CA LYS A 149 -29.57 13.78 -45.03
C LYS A 149 -28.75 14.66 -44.09
N THR A 150 -27.52 14.25 -43.79
CA THR A 150 -26.58 14.97 -42.92
C THR A 150 -25.39 15.50 -43.70
N VAL A 151 -24.79 16.61 -43.21
CA VAL A 151 -23.54 17.15 -43.76
C VAL A 151 -22.35 16.31 -43.30
N TYR A 152 -22.27 15.98 -42.01
CA TYR A 152 -21.30 15.02 -41.48
C TYR A 152 -21.48 13.64 -42.10
N GLN A 153 -20.35 12.96 -42.37
CA GLN A 153 -20.30 11.67 -43.05
C GLN A 153 -19.66 10.57 -42.20
N LYS A 154 -18.87 10.91 -41.17
CA LYS A 154 -18.25 9.92 -40.31
C LYS A 154 -19.29 9.28 -39.38
N ASP A 155 -18.96 8.08 -38.91
CA ASP A 155 -19.66 7.43 -37.81
C ASP A 155 -18.89 7.69 -36.52
N TYR A 156 -19.62 7.99 -35.46
CA TYR A 156 -19.05 8.39 -34.19
C TYR A 156 -19.47 7.41 -33.11
N VAL A 157 -18.50 6.99 -32.30
CA VAL A 157 -18.75 6.13 -31.15
C VAL A 157 -17.92 6.68 -30.01
N LEU A 158 -18.53 6.87 -28.84
CA LEU A 158 -17.76 7.16 -27.64
C LEU A 158 -17.03 5.89 -27.20
N ASN A 159 -15.70 5.94 -27.30
CA ASN A 159 -14.86 4.95 -26.66
C ASN A 159 -15.07 5.00 -25.14
N LYS A 160 -14.65 3.95 -24.43
CA LYS A 160 -14.52 4.04 -22.97
C LYS A 160 -13.71 5.30 -22.66
N ARG A 161 -14.18 6.15 -21.74
CA ARG A 161 -13.47 7.36 -21.27
C ARG A 161 -12.04 7.08 -20.82
N TYR A 162 -11.78 5.81 -20.50
CA TYR A 162 -10.46 5.24 -20.35
C TYR A 162 -10.03 4.58 -21.65
N THR A 163 -9.03 5.16 -22.31
CA THR A 163 -8.07 4.33 -23.05
C THR A 163 -7.55 3.26 -22.08
N MET A 164 -7.20 2.08 -22.58
CA MET A 164 -6.65 0.99 -21.75
C MET A 164 -5.37 1.39 -20.99
N ASP A 165 -4.83 2.58 -21.22
CA ASP A 165 -3.61 3.10 -20.62
C ASP A 165 -3.81 3.52 -19.16
N ILE A 166 -4.85 4.30 -18.81
CA ILE A 166 -5.10 4.76 -17.42
C ILE A 166 -5.48 3.59 -16.48
N GLN A 167 -6.17 2.56 -16.97
CA GLN A 167 -6.48 1.37 -16.17
C GLN A 167 -5.23 0.57 -15.77
N ASN A 168 -4.10 0.85 -16.41
CA ASN A 168 -2.82 0.21 -16.19
C ASN A 168 -1.76 1.18 -15.68
N GLU A 169 -2.09 2.43 -15.34
CA GLU A 169 -1.15 3.39 -14.77
C GLU A 169 -1.00 3.22 -13.27
N ALA A 170 0.16 3.65 -12.76
CA ALA A 170 0.41 3.77 -11.33
C ALA A 170 -0.49 4.87 -10.75
N TYR A 171 -0.73 4.82 -9.45
CA TYR A 171 -1.35 5.94 -8.74
C TYR A 171 -0.48 7.19 -8.82
N ASP A 172 -1.14 8.35 -8.82
CA ASP A 172 -0.47 9.62 -8.57
C ASP A 172 0.24 9.56 -7.20
N PHE A 173 1.42 10.18 -7.12
CA PHE A 173 2.26 10.08 -5.94
C PHE A 173 1.60 10.72 -4.71
N ASP A 174 0.91 11.86 -4.87
CA ASP A 174 0.27 12.53 -3.73
C ASP A 174 -0.87 11.68 -3.19
N ASP A 175 -1.75 11.15 -4.05
CA ASP A 175 -2.82 10.22 -3.64
C ASP A 175 -2.28 8.95 -2.99
N TYR A 176 -1.15 8.43 -3.50
CA TYR A 176 -0.50 7.24 -2.97
C TYR A 176 0.07 7.48 -1.56
N ILE A 177 0.75 8.62 -1.33
CA ILE A 177 1.25 9.01 0.00
C ILE A 177 0.09 9.35 0.94
N LYS A 178 -1.01 9.92 0.43
CA LYS A 178 -2.20 10.25 1.24
C LYS A 178 -2.83 9.00 1.81
N LEU A 179 -3.00 7.99 0.96
CA LEU A 179 -3.48 6.69 1.39
C LEU A 179 -2.52 6.04 2.39
N LEU A 180 -1.20 6.12 2.17
CA LEU A 180 -0.19 5.62 3.13
C LEU A 180 -0.33 6.26 4.50
N TYR A 181 -0.43 7.60 4.54
CA TYR A 181 -0.62 8.34 5.77
C TYR A 181 -1.83 7.83 6.54
N TYR A 182 -2.98 7.70 5.89
CA TYR A 182 -4.19 7.23 6.54
C TYR A 182 -4.13 5.78 7.03
N LEU A 183 -3.39 4.91 6.34
CA LEU A 183 -3.35 3.49 6.68
C LEU A 183 -2.25 3.12 7.68
N PHE A 184 -1.21 3.95 7.82
CA PHE A 184 -0.01 3.59 8.57
C PHE A 184 0.42 4.60 9.64
N SER A 185 0.08 5.89 9.54
CA SER A 185 0.49 6.90 10.54
C SER A 185 -0.10 6.60 11.91
N GLU A 186 0.74 6.49 12.93
CA GLU A 186 0.31 6.17 14.30
C GLU A 186 -0.61 7.25 14.88
N GLU A 187 -0.26 8.53 14.67
CA GLU A 187 -1.07 9.67 15.10
C GLU A 187 -2.44 9.66 14.42
N TYR A 188 -2.51 9.44 13.10
CA TYR A 188 -3.80 9.37 12.41
C TYR A 188 -4.65 8.19 12.89
N ILE A 189 -4.02 7.04 13.11
CA ILE A 189 -4.68 5.82 13.60
C ILE A 189 -5.28 6.05 14.99
N GLU A 190 -4.52 6.70 15.88
CA GLU A 190 -4.93 7.05 17.25
C GLU A 190 -6.05 8.09 17.24
N ASP A 191 -5.86 9.21 16.54
CA ASP A 191 -6.81 10.33 16.45
C ASP A 191 -8.17 9.89 15.88
N ASN A 192 -8.16 8.91 14.98
CA ASN A 192 -9.37 8.38 14.35
C ASN A 192 -9.89 7.09 15.01
N GLU A 193 -9.30 6.66 16.13
CA GLU A 193 -9.63 5.42 16.85
C GLU A 193 -9.75 4.20 15.91
N MET A 194 -8.87 4.09 14.90
CA MET A 194 -9.07 3.14 13.80
C MET A 194 -9.08 1.68 14.26
N PHE A 195 -8.23 1.31 15.24
CA PHE A 195 -8.23 -0.05 15.80
C PHE A 195 -9.52 -0.37 16.56
N ARG A 196 -10.11 0.61 17.25
CA ARG A 196 -11.41 0.46 17.90
C ARG A 196 -12.52 0.24 16.86
N LYS A 197 -12.55 1.05 15.80
CA LYS A 197 -13.49 0.89 14.68
C LYS A 197 -13.31 -0.46 13.97
N ALA A 198 -12.07 -0.91 13.80
CA ALA A 198 -11.75 -2.21 13.23
C ALA A 198 -12.22 -3.36 14.14
N ALA A 199 -12.00 -3.26 15.46
CA ALA A 199 -12.48 -4.23 16.44
C ALA A 199 -14.01 -4.34 16.45
N GLU A 200 -14.73 -3.23 16.22
CA GLU A 200 -16.19 -3.20 16.16
C GLU A 200 -16.78 -3.63 14.80
N SER A 201 -15.98 -3.60 13.73
CA SER A 201 -16.47 -3.85 12.37
C SER A 201 -15.53 -4.73 11.54
N LYS A 202 -16.03 -5.92 11.18
CA LYS A 202 -15.38 -6.81 10.21
C LYS A 202 -15.09 -6.10 8.89
N ASN A 203 -16.03 -5.30 8.39
CA ASN A 203 -15.85 -4.63 7.09
C ASN A 203 -14.74 -3.57 7.16
N TYR A 204 -14.61 -2.86 8.28
CA TYR A 204 -13.51 -1.92 8.50
C TYR A 204 -12.17 -2.67 8.50
N THR A 205 -12.07 -3.74 9.30
CA THR A 205 -10.88 -4.59 9.36
C THR A 205 -10.48 -5.15 7.99
N ASP A 206 -11.44 -5.73 7.26
CA ASP A 206 -11.19 -6.33 5.94
C ASP A 206 -10.71 -5.27 4.93
N THR A 207 -11.28 -4.07 4.97
CA THR A 207 -10.91 -2.97 4.07
C THR A 207 -9.50 -2.47 4.37
N TRP A 208 -9.20 -2.20 5.63
CA TRP A 208 -7.89 -1.73 6.05
C TRP A 208 -6.79 -2.76 5.72
N LEU A 209 -7.01 -4.03 6.06
CA LEU A 209 -6.06 -5.11 5.75
C LEU A 209 -5.84 -5.24 4.24
N TYR A 210 -6.91 -5.21 3.44
CA TYR A 210 -6.82 -5.31 1.98
C TYR A 210 -6.00 -4.16 1.36
N LEU A 211 -6.27 -2.92 1.76
CA LEU A 211 -5.53 -1.75 1.24
C LEU A 211 -4.07 -1.77 1.71
N ALA A 212 -3.82 -2.02 3.00
CA ALA A 212 -2.48 -2.01 3.58
C ALA A 212 -1.54 -3.02 2.93
N LEU A 213 -2.01 -4.23 2.59
CA LEU A 213 -1.17 -5.26 1.97
C LEU A 213 -0.56 -4.86 0.62
N HIS A 214 -1.17 -3.91 -0.11
CA HIS A 214 -0.62 -3.42 -1.39
C HIS A 214 0.60 -2.52 -1.23
N PHE A 215 0.86 -2.00 -0.03
CA PHE A 215 2.07 -1.24 0.31
C PHE A 215 3.19 -2.12 0.86
N ILE A 216 2.89 -3.37 1.19
CA ILE A 216 3.84 -4.31 1.78
C ILE A 216 4.42 -5.26 0.72
N ARG A 217 3.55 -5.87 -0.10
CA ARG A 217 3.95 -6.81 -1.14
C ARG A 217 3.08 -6.69 -2.39
N PRO A 218 3.64 -6.94 -3.59
CA PRO A 218 2.90 -6.88 -4.85
C PRO A 218 2.13 -8.20 -5.08
N LEU A 219 1.25 -8.56 -4.14
CA LEU A 219 0.44 -9.77 -4.24
C LEU A 219 -0.77 -9.53 -5.14
N ARG A 220 -1.13 -10.53 -5.94
CA ARG A 220 -2.41 -10.50 -6.65
C ARG A 220 -3.53 -10.83 -5.68
N MET A 221 -4.73 -10.32 -5.92
CA MET A 221 -5.91 -10.64 -5.11
C MET A 221 -6.11 -12.15 -4.93
N THR A 222 -6.03 -12.92 -6.02
CA THR A 222 -6.17 -14.38 -5.98
C THR A 222 -5.12 -15.08 -5.12
N ASP A 223 -3.96 -14.45 -4.93
CA ASP A 223 -2.90 -14.95 -4.07
C ASP A 223 -3.13 -14.52 -2.61
N MET A 224 -3.65 -13.30 -2.38
CA MET A 224 -4.06 -12.80 -1.05
C MET A 224 -5.19 -13.64 -0.44
N GLU A 225 -6.18 -14.07 -1.23
CA GLU A 225 -7.30 -14.92 -0.75
C GLU A 225 -6.84 -16.29 -0.24
N ARG A 226 -5.68 -16.74 -0.70
CA ARG A 226 -5.11 -18.05 -0.36
C ARG A 226 -4.15 -17.99 0.82
N LEU A 227 -3.87 -16.79 1.35
CA LEU A 227 -3.03 -16.65 2.54
C LEU A 227 -3.63 -17.46 3.69
N TYR A 228 -2.75 -18.15 4.42
CA TYR A 228 -3.18 -19.01 5.51
C TYR A 228 -3.78 -18.20 6.66
N HIS A 229 -4.75 -18.81 7.31
CA HIS A 229 -5.35 -18.30 8.53
C HIS A 229 -4.33 -18.29 9.69
N PRO A 230 -4.24 -17.19 10.44
CA PRO A 230 -3.36 -17.12 11.60
C PRO A 230 -3.87 -17.96 12.77
N THR A 231 -2.96 -18.28 13.69
CA THR A 231 -3.30 -18.74 15.03
C THR A 231 -3.48 -17.52 15.94
N LEU A 232 -4.58 -17.48 16.68
CA LEU A 232 -4.83 -16.43 17.66
C LEU A 232 -4.23 -16.80 19.02
N PRO A 233 -3.60 -15.87 19.74
CA PRO A 233 -3.05 -16.13 21.07
C PRO A 233 -4.13 -16.27 22.15
N TYR A 234 -5.33 -15.70 21.91
CA TYR A 234 -6.47 -15.72 22.82
C TYR A 234 -7.76 -16.15 22.10
N SER A 235 -8.88 -16.25 22.83
CA SER A 235 -10.19 -16.41 22.21
C SER A 235 -10.55 -15.22 21.31
N SER A 236 -11.49 -15.39 20.38
CA SER A 236 -11.79 -14.35 19.38
C SER A 236 -12.40 -13.10 20.02
N GLU A 237 -13.21 -13.29 21.06
CA GLU A 237 -13.78 -12.25 21.90
C GLU A 237 -12.68 -11.48 22.66
N GLU A 238 -11.75 -12.20 23.28
CA GLU A 238 -10.62 -11.57 23.99
C GLU A 238 -9.69 -10.81 23.05
N VAL A 239 -9.40 -11.34 21.85
CA VAL A 239 -8.59 -10.62 20.85
C VAL A 239 -9.24 -9.30 20.47
N ILE A 240 -10.55 -9.30 20.20
CA ILE A 240 -11.28 -8.08 19.84
C ILE A 240 -11.25 -7.08 20.99
N GLU A 241 -11.58 -7.50 22.21
CA GLU A 241 -11.59 -6.61 23.37
C GLU A 241 -10.20 -6.06 23.71
N LYS A 242 -9.15 -6.89 23.62
CA LYS A 242 -7.78 -6.44 23.86
C LYS A 242 -7.32 -5.43 22.82
N ILE A 243 -7.60 -5.65 21.53
CA ILE A 243 -7.23 -4.68 20.49
C ILE A 243 -8.06 -3.40 20.62
N LYS A 244 -9.34 -3.53 20.98
CA LYS A 244 -10.23 -2.39 21.23
C LYS A 244 -9.76 -1.50 22.37
N ASN A 245 -9.25 -2.09 23.45
CA ASN A 245 -8.81 -1.41 24.66
C ASN A 245 -7.29 -1.14 24.69
N ASP A 246 -6.59 -1.35 23.57
CA ASP A 246 -5.13 -1.22 23.43
C ASP A 246 -4.30 -2.05 24.44
N GLU A 247 -4.83 -3.21 24.82
CA GLU A 247 -4.17 -4.19 25.70
C GLU A 247 -3.55 -5.38 24.92
N PHE A 248 -3.66 -5.37 23.59
CA PHE A 248 -3.07 -6.39 22.73
C PHE A 248 -1.63 -6.03 22.41
N SER A 249 -0.69 -6.80 22.94
CA SER A 249 0.72 -6.46 22.90
C SER A 249 1.31 -6.59 21.48
N ASP A 250 2.42 -5.90 21.25
CA ASP A 250 3.21 -6.04 20.02
C ASP A 250 3.65 -7.48 19.79
N ASN A 251 3.95 -8.23 20.85
CA ASN A 251 4.33 -9.64 20.75
C ASN A 251 3.16 -10.53 20.35
N ASP A 252 1.95 -10.25 20.84
CA ASP A 252 0.74 -10.94 20.37
C ASP A 252 0.54 -10.73 18.86
N ALA A 253 0.75 -9.51 18.36
CA ALA A 253 0.64 -9.18 16.94
C ALA A 253 1.71 -9.89 16.10
N ARG A 254 2.97 -9.88 16.56
CA ARG A 254 4.09 -10.57 15.91
C ARG A 254 3.88 -12.09 15.89
N TYR A 255 3.35 -12.67 16.97
CA TYR A 255 3.00 -14.09 17.04
C TYR A 255 1.95 -14.47 15.98
N VAL A 256 0.89 -13.66 15.83
CA VAL A 256 -0.13 -13.86 14.80
C VAL A 256 0.49 -13.87 13.41
N LEU A 257 1.37 -12.90 13.08
CA LEU A 257 2.05 -12.87 11.78
C LEU A 257 2.94 -14.08 11.55
N LEU A 258 3.75 -14.44 12.54
CA LEU A 258 4.65 -15.59 12.45
C LEU A 258 3.88 -16.87 12.12
N SER A 259 2.70 -17.06 12.71
CA SER A 259 1.89 -18.25 12.45
C SER A 259 1.51 -18.40 10.96
N ILE A 260 1.34 -17.28 10.25
CA ILE A 260 1.08 -17.24 8.81
C ILE A 260 2.36 -17.51 8.03
N THR A 261 3.43 -16.75 8.29
CA THR A 261 4.69 -16.83 7.51
C THR A 261 5.34 -18.21 7.62
N LYS A 262 5.29 -18.81 8.81
CA LYS A 262 5.77 -20.17 9.06
C LYS A 262 4.98 -21.21 8.27
N ARG A 263 3.66 -21.07 8.22
CA ARG A 263 2.81 -21.96 7.43
C ARG A 263 3.07 -21.80 5.94
N MET A 264 3.33 -20.57 5.48
CA MET A 264 3.79 -20.28 4.12
C MET A 264 5.18 -20.88 3.81
N SER A 265 6.02 -21.11 4.81
CA SER A 265 7.30 -21.80 4.64
C SER A 265 7.14 -23.31 4.50
N TRP A 266 6.27 -23.92 5.32
CA TRP A 266 6.02 -25.37 5.29
C TRP A 266 5.13 -25.82 4.13
N LEU A 267 4.18 -24.97 3.74
CA LEU A 267 3.25 -25.19 2.64
C LEU A 267 3.36 -24.02 1.66
N PRO A 268 4.40 -23.98 0.82
CA PRO A 268 4.60 -22.88 -0.10
C PRO A 268 3.46 -22.77 -1.11
N LEU A 269 2.84 -21.59 -1.19
CA LEU A 269 1.82 -21.32 -2.21
C LEU A 269 2.49 -20.94 -3.53
N THR A 270 2.23 -21.68 -4.60
CA THR A 270 2.58 -21.22 -5.95
C THR A 270 1.61 -20.13 -6.39
N PRO A 271 2.08 -19.06 -7.08
CA PRO A 271 1.21 -18.04 -7.65
C PRO A 271 0.12 -18.66 -8.51
N ASN A 272 -1.13 -18.24 -8.30
CA ASN A 272 -2.29 -18.91 -8.87
C ASN A 272 -2.25 -18.94 -10.41
N LYS A 273 -1.85 -17.83 -11.03
CA LYS A 273 -1.78 -17.67 -12.49
C LYS A 273 -0.79 -18.63 -13.17
N THR A 274 0.26 -19.05 -12.46
CA THR A 274 1.33 -19.90 -12.98
C THR A 274 1.34 -21.28 -12.31
N ALA A 275 0.27 -21.65 -11.59
CA ALA A 275 0.21 -22.91 -10.85
C ALA A 275 0.38 -24.15 -11.74
N SER A 276 0.08 -24.05 -13.04
CA SER A 276 0.25 -25.12 -14.03
C SER A 276 1.65 -25.22 -14.63
N ALA A 277 2.54 -24.27 -14.36
CA ALA A 277 3.91 -24.28 -14.86
C ALA A 277 4.85 -25.02 -13.90
N SER A 278 5.88 -25.69 -14.46
CA SER A 278 6.94 -26.33 -13.67
C SER A 278 7.96 -25.31 -13.18
N ASN A 279 8.60 -25.58 -12.04
CA ASN A 279 9.67 -24.76 -11.43
C ASN A 279 9.28 -23.30 -11.10
N VAL A 280 8.03 -23.07 -10.69
CA VAL A 280 7.58 -21.74 -10.28
C VAL A 280 8.01 -21.45 -8.84
N THR A 281 8.70 -20.34 -8.63
CA THR A 281 9.04 -19.82 -7.31
C THR A 281 7.74 -19.57 -6.51
N PRO A 282 7.58 -20.21 -5.34
CA PRO A 282 6.38 -19.97 -4.53
C PRO A 282 6.39 -18.57 -3.93
N ILE A 283 5.20 -18.06 -3.62
CA ILE A 283 4.97 -16.75 -3.03
C ILE A 283 5.83 -16.60 -1.76
N SER A 284 6.57 -15.48 -1.70
CA SER A 284 7.23 -14.97 -0.50
C SER A 284 6.28 -13.98 0.16
N PHE A 285 6.01 -14.20 1.44
CA PHE A 285 5.15 -13.37 2.26
C PHE A 285 5.91 -12.98 3.52
N ASP A 286 6.83 -12.03 3.38
CA ASP A 286 7.55 -11.45 4.52
C ASP A 286 7.06 -10.00 4.71
N ILE A 287 6.70 -9.68 5.95
CA ILE A 287 6.27 -8.35 6.39
C ILE A 287 7.48 -7.60 6.97
N PRO A 288 7.75 -6.35 6.51
CA PRO A 288 8.81 -5.51 7.03
C PRO A 288 8.72 -5.26 8.53
N THR A 289 9.86 -5.16 9.20
CA THR A 289 9.95 -5.05 10.67
C THR A 289 9.10 -3.92 11.23
N SER A 290 9.15 -2.74 10.61
CA SER A 290 8.37 -1.56 11.02
C SER A 290 6.86 -1.76 10.99
N CYS A 291 6.36 -2.67 10.14
CA CYS A 291 4.93 -2.86 9.86
C CYS A 291 4.31 -4.06 10.60
N GLU A 292 5.10 -4.83 11.35
CA GLU A 292 4.66 -6.09 11.94
C GLU A 292 3.48 -5.92 12.90
N THR A 293 3.60 -5.01 13.87
CA THR A 293 2.56 -4.83 14.90
C THR A 293 1.22 -4.47 14.27
N LEU A 294 1.22 -3.52 13.31
CA LEU A 294 0.01 -3.10 12.61
C LEU A 294 -0.62 -4.24 11.81
N ILE A 295 0.15 -4.87 10.92
CA ILE A 295 -0.37 -5.94 10.05
C ILE A 295 -0.79 -7.16 10.89
N GLY A 296 -0.08 -7.45 11.99
CA GLY A 296 -0.42 -8.50 12.94
C GLY A 296 -1.74 -8.27 13.65
N LYS A 297 -1.98 -7.06 14.18
CA LYS A 297 -3.27 -6.66 14.76
C LYS A 297 -4.41 -6.82 13.73
N LEU A 298 -4.18 -6.41 12.47
CA LEU A 298 -5.18 -6.55 11.40
C LEU A 298 -5.51 -8.00 11.06
N PHE A 299 -4.51 -8.88 10.95
CA PHE A 299 -4.75 -10.33 10.76
C PHE A 299 -5.46 -10.96 11.95
N ALA A 300 -5.13 -10.54 13.19
CA ALA A 300 -5.78 -11.03 14.40
C ALA A 300 -7.28 -10.68 14.40
N LEU A 301 -7.61 -9.40 14.14
CA LEU A 301 -8.99 -8.95 14.01
C LEU A 301 -9.72 -9.66 12.87
N ALA A 302 -9.08 -9.81 11.71
CA ALA A 302 -9.69 -10.45 10.55
C ALA A 302 -10.09 -11.90 10.87
N GLN A 303 -9.25 -12.64 11.57
CA GLN A 303 -9.57 -14.01 11.99
C GLN A 303 -10.62 -14.04 13.10
N ALA A 304 -10.50 -13.17 14.11
CA ALA A 304 -11.44 -13.11 15.22
C ALA A 304 -12.87 -12.84 14.72
N HIS A 305 -13.06 -11.84 13.86
CA HIS A 305 -14.36 -11.54 13.23
C HIS A 305 -14.95 -12.71 12.46
N ARG A 306 -14.11 -13.47 11.73
CA ARG A 306 -14.56 -14.66 10.98
C ARG A 306 -15.01 -15.78 11.90
N ASN A 307 -14.31 -16.00 13.01
CA ASN A 307 -14.70 -16.98 14.01
C ASN A 307 -16.06 -16.64 14.63
N LEU A 308 -16.25 -15.38 15.04
CA LEU A 308 -17.49 -14.93 15.70
C LEU A 308 -18.72 -14.98 14.79
N ILE A 309 -18.55 -14.71 13.49
CA ILE A 309 -19.65 -14.76 12.50
C ILE A 309 -19.90 -16.20 12.01
N GLY A 310 -19.11 -17.17 12.45
CA GLY A 310 -19.27 -18.58 12.09
C GLY A 310 -18.75 -18.92 10.69
N THR A 311 -17.82 -18.15 10.15
CA THR A 311 -17.16 -18.39 8.85
C THR A 311 -15.64 -18.48 9.00
N PRO A 312 -15.10 -19.35 9.87
CA PRO A 312 -13.67 -19.37 10.22
C PRO A 312 -12.76 -19.67 9.02
N ASP A 313 -13.26 -20.43 8.03
CA ASP A 313 -12.51 -20.86 6.84
C ASP A 313 -12.65 -19.91 5.63
N ALA A 314 -13.41 -18.82 5.76
CA ALA A 314 -13.55 -17.86 4.66
C ALA A 314 -12.25 -17.07 4.45
N PRO A 315 -11.83 -16.77 3.20
CA PRO A 315 -10.55 -16.12 2.91
C PRO A 315 -10.22 -14.98 3.88
N ILE A 316 -9.03 -15.03 4.48
CA ILE A 316 -8.61 -14.07 5.52
C ILE A 316 -8.50 -12.64 4.99
N VAL A 317 -8.18 -12.47 3.71
CA VAL A 317 -8.23 -11.19 3.00
C VAL A 317 -9.44 -11.17 2.09
N ARG A 318 -10.30 -10.15 2.25
CA ARG A 318 -11.46 -9.91 1.38
C ARG A 318 -11.19 -8.73 0.46
N LYS A 319 -11.49 -8.86 -0.83
CA LYS A 319 -11.42 -7.74 -1.77
C LYS A 319 -12.45 -6.67 -1.37
N VAL A 320 -12.00 -5.44 -1.18
CA VAL A 320 -12.87 -4.26 -0.99
C VAL A 320 -12.31 -3.13 -1.82
N SER A 321 -12.87 -2.93 -3.02
CA SER A 321 -12.29 -2.01 -4.00
C SER A 321 -13.18 -0.84 -4.37
N THR A 322 -14.47 -0.90 -4.10
CA THR A 322 -15.38 0.14 -4.60
C THR A 322 -15.36 1.38 -3.73
N TYR A 323 -15.51 2.56 -4.34
CA TYR A 323 -15.68 3.83 -3.62
C TYR A 323 -16.76 3.71 -2.53
N GLN A 324 -17.93 3.19 -2.90
CA GLN A 324 -19.08 3.08 -2.00
C GLN A 324 -18.77 2.23 -0.77
N GLU A 325 -18.06 1.11 -0.95
CA GLU A 325 -17.64 0.26 0.17
C GLU A 325 -16.58 0.95 1.03
N ILE A 326 -15.53 1.49 0.41
CA ILE A 326 -14.42 2.11 1.15
C ILE A 326 -14.92 3.33 1.94
N ASN A 327 -15.71 4.20 1.30
CA ASN A 327 -16.33 5.35 1.94
C ASN A 327 -17.23 4.93 3.11
N ARG A 328 -18.09 3.92 2.89
CA ARG A 328 -19.00 3.41 3.94
C ARG A 328 -18.24 2.82 5.13
N TYR A 329 -17.14 2.14 4.88
CA TYR A 329 -16.43 1.40 5.93
C TYR A 329 -15.37 2.24 6.63
N MET A 330 -14.60 3.05 5.90
CA MET A 330 -13.45 3.78 6.45
C MET A 330 -13.68 5.30 6.54
N GLY A 331 -14.81 5.80 6.04
CA GLY A 331 -15.19 7.21 6.09
C GLY A 331 -14.85 8.00 4.82
N GLU A 332 -15.39 9.22 4.77
CA GLU A 332 -15.31 10.12 3.61
C GLU A 332 -13.87 10.50 3.26
N GLU A 333 -13.03 10.79 4.25
CA GLU A 333 -11.65 11.23 4.02
C GLU A 333 -10.81 10.19 3.23
N ILE A 334 -10.98 8.90 3.55
CA ILE A 334 -10.31 7.81 2.81
C ILE A 334 -11.10 7.45 1.54
N GLY A 335 -12.43 7.52 1.60
CA GLY A 335 -13.31 7.24 0.47
C GLY A 335 -13.10 8.18 -0.71
N GLU A 336 -12.92 9.49 -0.47
CA GLU A 336 -12.76 10.52 -1.49
C GLU A 336 -11.58 10.27 -2.42
N LEU A 337 -10.51 9.62 -1.94
CA LEU A 337 -9.38 9.17 -2.77
C LEU A 337 -9.82 8.27 -3.94
N PHE A 338 -10.99 7.66 -3.82
CA PHE A 338 -11.56 6.74 -4.78
C PHE A 338 -12.86 7.24 -5.40
N LEU A 339 -13.30 8.47 -5.11
CA LEU A 339 -14.57 9.03 -5.62
C LEU A 339 -14.66 8.98 -7.15
N ASN A 340 -13.57 9.39 -7.81
CA ASN A 340 -13.47 9.38 -9.27
C ASN A 340 -13.23 7.99 -9.83
N ASN A 341 -12.64 7.10 -9.03
CA ASN A 341 -12.18 5.77 -9.44
C ASN A 341 -12.06 4.81 -8.26
N ASP A 342 -12.71 3.66 -8.36
CA ASP A 342 -12.50 2.51 -7.45
C ASP A 342 -11.01 2.19 -7.26
N PHE A 343 -10.66 1.63 -6.09
CA PHE A 343 -9.33 1.12 -5.82
C PHE A 343 -8.92 0.01 -6.80
N ARG A 344 -7.75 0.16 -7.42
CA ARG A 344 -7.20 -0.72 -8.45
C ARG A 344 -5.96 -1.43 -7.92
N SER A 345 -6.12 -2.70 -7.51
CA SER A 345 -5.00 -3.57 -7.10
C SER A 345 -3.85 -3.58 -8.11
N ARG A 346 -4.15 -3.54 -9.42
CA ARG A 346 -3.13 -3.55 -10.47
C ARG A 346 -2.33 -2.25 -10.50
N SER A 347 -2.98 -1.10 -10.34
CA SER A 347 -2.31 0.21 -10.24
C SER A 347 -1.45 0.27 -8.99
N ALA A 348 -1.97 -0.15 -7.83
CA ALA A 348 -1.19 -0.20 -6.58
C ALA A 348 0.02 -1.14 -6.68
N THR A 349 -0.17 -2.32 -7.29
CA THR A 349 0.92 -3.27 -7.57
C THR A 349 1.93 -2.66 -8.55
N LYS A 350 1.49 -1.91 -9.55
CA LYS A 350 2.36 -1.28 -10.53
C LYS A 350 3.16 -0.14 -9.91
N SER A 351 2.55 0.74 -9.11
CA SER A 351 3.27 1.74 -8.32
C SER A 351 4.39 1.07 -7.53
N PHE A 352 4.05 0.08 -6.72
CA PHE A 352 5.02 -0.66 -5.91
C PHE A 352 6.13 -1.35 -6.73
N LEU A 353 5.80 -1.95 -7.88
CA LEU A 353 6.78 -2.65 -8.72
C LEU A 353 7.64 -1.70 -9.57
N GLN A 354 7.10 -0.58 -10.03
CA GLN A 354 7.87 0.46 -10.70
C GLN A 354 8.91 1.03 -9.73
N ASP A 355 8.53 1.26 -8.49
CA ASP A 355 9.45 1.67 -7.43
C ASP A 355 10.58 0.65 -7.22
N ILE A 356 10.28 -0.65 -7.18
CA ILE A 356 11.30 -1.71 -7.03
C ILE A 356 12.21 -1.82 -8.25
N TYR A 357 11.64 -1.83 -9.45
CA TYR A 357 12.39 -2.05 -10.69
C TYR A 357 13.40 -0.93 -10.93
N MET A 358 13.04 0.31 -10.61
CA MET A 358 13.94 1.46 -10.77
C MET A 358 15.08 1.45 -9.74
N VAL A 359 14.83 1.03 -8.49
CA VAL A 359 15.90 0.82 -7.47
C VAL A 359 16.90 -0.27 -7.91
N ALA A 360 16.46 -1.29 -8.65
CA ALA A 360 17.31 -2.39 -9.09
C ALA A 360 18.13 -2.09 -10.36
N ASP A 361 17.66 -1.19 -11.24
CA ASP A 361 18.28 -0.89 -12.55
C ASP A 361 19.25 0.32 -12.54
N GLU A 362 19.39 1.05 -11.43
CA GLU A 362 20.15 2.32 -11.31
C GLU A 362 21.70 2.20 -11.30
N ASN A 363 22.27 1.27 -12.09
CA ASN A 363 23.68 1.32 -12.50
C ASN A 363 23.93 2.16 -13.78
N ILE A 364 22.97 3.00 -14.21
CA ILE A 364 23.15 3.90 -15.36
C ILE A 364 22.87 5.35 -14.92
N PRO A 365 23.89 6.22 -14.83
CA PRO A 365 23.66 7.62 -14.62
C PRO A 365 23.29 8.31 -15.94
N ALA A 366 22.16 9.00 -15.97
CA ALA A 366 22.04 10.38 -16.47
C ALA A 366 20.58 10.84 -16.37
N ASP A 367 20.37 11.88 -15.56
CA ASP A 367 19.32 12.91 -15.63
C ASP A 367 17.94 12.49 -16.17
N ASP A 368 17.01 12.16 -15.27
CA ASP A 368 15.88 13.04 -14.95
C ASP A 368 15.14 12.51 -13.70
N SER A 369 14.63 13.42 -12.89
CA SER A 369 14.10 13.20 -11.53
C SER A 369 13.01 12.11 -11.45
N GLY A 370 13.32 11.00 -10.78
CA GLY A 370 12.35 10.03 -10.26
C GLY A 370 12.67 9.69 -8.80
N TYR A 371 11.64 9.59 -7.96
CA TYR A 371 11.76 9.07 -6.59
C TYR A 371 11.76 7.54 -6.64
N HIS A 372 12.74 6.89 -6.02
CA HIS A 372 12.92 5.43 -6.09
C HIS A 372 12.90 4.82 -4.69
N VAL A 373 11.71 4.48 -4.20
CA VAL A 373 11.52 3.95 -2.84
C VAL A 373 10.46 2.87 -2.80
N LYS A 374 10.83 1.69 -2.29
CA LYS A 374 9.88 0.59 -2.10
C LYS A 374 8.70 1.06 -1.23
N GLY A 375 7.47 0.73 -1.60
CA GLY A 375 6.27 1.22 -0.89
C GLY A 375 6.25 0.98 0.63
N TYR A 376 6.94 -0.05 1.12
CA TYR A 376 7.05 -0.30 2.54
C TYR A 376 8.08 0.59 3.27
N TYR A 377 9.10 1.10 2.58
CA TYR A 377 9.99 2.11 3.15
C TYR A 377 9.23 3.42 3.37
N LEU A 378 8.33 3.77 2.46
CA LEU A 378 7.41 4.90 2.66
C LEU A 378 6.48 4.63 3.84
N ALA A 379 5.90 3.42 3.95
CA ALA A 379 5.08 3.05 5.09
C ALA A 379 5.87 3.14 6.42
N ALA A 380 7.09 2.63 6.47
CA ALA A 380 7.98 2.70 7.63
C ALA A 380 8.30 4.15 8.03
N TYR A 381 8.58 4.99 7.04
CA TYR A 381 8.83 6.42 7.24
C TYR A 381 7.60 7.12 7.80
N VAL A 382 6.44 6.96 7.16
CA VAL A 382 5.16 7.54 7.61
C VAL A 382 4.84 7.14 9.05
N ARG A 383 5.12 5.89 9.45
CA ARG A 383 4.93 5.42 10.84
C ARG A 383 5.80 6.14 11.86
N SER A 384 7.02 6.49 11.47
CA SER A 384 8.01 7.09 12.38
C SER A 384 7.86 8.61 12.53
N HIS A 385 7.05 9.24 11.68
CA HIS A 385 6.89 10.68 11.64
C HIS A 385 5.62 11.14 12.38
N LYS A 386 5.78 12.16 13.22
CA LYS A 386 4.65 12.88 13.84
C LYS A 386 4.27 14.08 12.98
N GLY A 387 2.98 14.26 12.73
CA GLY A 387 2.43 15.43 12.05
C GLY A 387 1.36 15.11 11.01
N SER A 388 0.81 16.17 10.42
CA SER A 388 -0.24 16.08 9.40
C SER A 388 0.27 15.60 8.04
N TYR A 389 -0.63 15.03 7.22
CA TYR A 389 -0.35 14.58 5.85
C TYR A 389 0.43 15.61 5.00
N GLY A 390 0.01 16.88 4.99
CA GLY A 390 0.68 17.91 4.18
C GLY A 390 2.12 18.18 4.62
N HIS A 391 2.40 18.04 5.92
CA HIS A 391 3.77 18.11 6.43
C HIS A 391 4.55 16.86 6.06
N ILE A 392 3.96 15.67 6.22
CA ILE A 392 4.58 14.40 5.84
C ILE A 392 4.90 14.37 4.35
N ALA A 393 4.03 14.83 3.45
CA ALA A 393 4.33 14.90 2.03
C ALA A 393 5.54 15.81 1.76
N SER A 394 5.61 16.99 2.41
CA SER A 394 6.75 17.91 2.28
C SER A 394 8.05 17.33 2.85
N THR A 395 8.02 16.73 4.03
CA THR A 395 9.20 16.14 4.67
C THR A 395 9.61 14.87 3.97
N THR A 396 8.66 14.02 3.57
CA THR A 396 8.91 12.82 2.76
C THR A 396 9.57 13.26 1.47
N PHE A 397 9.06 14.26 0.76
CA PHE A 397 9.70 14.80 -0.44
C PHE A 397 11.13 15.31 -0.19
N GLU A 398 11.35 16.12 0.85
CA GLU A 398 12.67 16.64 1.21
C GLU A 398 13.64 15.52 1.62
N TYR A 399 13.21 14.59 2.47
CA TYR A 399 13.99 13.42 2.87
C TYR A 399 14.25 12.48 1.70
N LEU A 400 13.29 12.25 0.81
CA LEU A 400 13.49 11.43 -0.40
C LEU A 400 14.43 12.10 -1.41
N LYS A 401 14.49 13.44 -1.40
CA LYS A 401 15.40 14.22 -2.24
C LYS A 401 16.83 14.22 -1.67
N ASP A 402 16.97 14.27 -0.35
CA ASP A 402 18.26 14.29 0.35
C ASP A 402 18.82 12.88 0.60
N ALA A 403 17.99 11.97 1.12
CA ALA A 403 18.23 10.53 1.09
C ALA A 403 17.96 10.06 -0.33
N LYS A 404 18.99 10.10 -1.16
CA LYS A 404 19.01 9.44 -2.46
C LYS A 404 18.83 7.94 -2.24
N PHE A 405 17.61 7.48 -1.98
CA PHE A 405 17.23 6.06 -1.83
C PHE A 405 17.52 5.25 -3.12
N SER A 406 17.88 5.94 -4.19
CA SER A 406 18.49 5.45 -5.43
C SER A 406 19.98 5.09 -5.34
N LYS A 407 20.71 5.61 -4.36
CA LYS A 407 22.15 5.35 -4.18
C LYS A 407 22.36 4.40 -3.01
N LEU A 408 23.08 3.31 -3.26
CA LEU A 408 23.51 2.33 -2.25
C LEU A 408 24.47 2.98 -1.24
N THR A 409 23.93 3.76 -0.31
CA THR A 409 24.66 4.30 0.84
C THR A 409 24.66 3.28 1.98
N PRO A 410 25.69 3.25 2.84
CA PRO A 410 25.71 2.37 4.00
C PRO A 410 24.48 2.51 4.91
N GLU A 411 23.98 3.74 5.09
CA GLU A 411 22.82 4.05 5.93
C GLU A 411 21.53 3.48 5.31
N PHE A 412 21.33 3.65 4.00
CA PHE A 412 20.18 3.07 3.32
C PHE A 412 20.22 1.54 3.38
N VAL A 413 21.38 0.95 3.10
CA VAL A 413 21.57 -0.49 3.15
C VAL A 413 21.33 -1.05 4.55
N ALA A 414 21.78 -0.36 5.61
CA ALA A 414 21.47 -0.73 6.99
C ALA A 414 19.96 -0.72 7.27
N PHE A 415 19.25 0.28 6.76
CA PHE A 415 17.79 0.36 6.85
C PHE A 415 17.10 -0.79 6.08
N GLU A 416 17.57 -1.13 4.87
CA GLU A 416 17.03 -2.26 4.11
C GLU A 416 17.18 -3.59 4.88
N LEU A 417 18.34 -3.80 5.50
CA LEU A 417 18.63 -5.00 6.30
C LEU A 417 17.73 -5.08 7.54
N LEU A 418 17.49 -3.96 8.21
CA LEU A 418 16.57 -3.88 9.35
C LEU A 418 15.14 -4.20 8.95
N GLU A 419 14.63 -3.55 7.90
CA GLU A 419 13.27 -3.76 7.43
C GLU A 419 13.07 -5.20 6.95
N ARG A 420 14.12 -5.83 6.41
CA ARG A 420 14.12 -7.25 6.06
C ARG A 420 14.23 -8.20 7.27
N GLY A 421 14.61 -7.68 8.44
CA GLY A 421 14.76 -8.42 9.69
C GLY A 421 16.06 -9.22 9.76
N VAL A 422 17.19 -8.68 9.28
CA VAL A 422 18.48 -9.38 9.23
C VAL A 422 19.24 -9.22 10.55
N PHE A 423 19.47 -10.31 11.28
CA PHE A 423 20.00 -10.32 12.65
C PHE A 423 21.24 -11.21 12.77
N SER A 424 22.27 -10.96 11.95
CA SER A 424 23.46 -11.83 11.88
C SER A 424 24.76 -11.05 12.04
N PHE A 425 25.78 -11.67 12.64
CA PHE A 425 27.12 -11.11 12.64
C PHE A 425 27.68 -10.93 11.22
N MET A 426 27.30 -11.79 10.28
CA MET A 426 27.75 -11.69 8.89
C MET A 426 27.37 -10.34 8.26
N SER A 427 26.12 -9.90 8.43
CA SER A 427 25.66 -8.60 7.91
C SER A 427 26.25 -7.44 8.70
N SER A 428 26.38 -7.58 10.02
CA SER A 428 27.01 -6.58 10.90
C SER A 428 28.44 -6.27 10.46
N MET A 429 29.22 -7.32 10.18
CA MET A 429 30.61 -7.17 9.74
C MET A 429 30.72 -6.60 8.33
N LEU A 430 29.85 -7.03 7.40
CA LEU A 430 29.79 -6.46 6.06
C LEU A 430 29.47 -4.96 6.10
N LEU A 431 28.54 -4.52 6.97
CA LEU A 431 28.24 -3.10 7.17
C LEU A 431 29.49 -2.34 7.66
N LYS A 432 30.18 -2.86 8.68
CA LYS A 432 31.44 -2.25 9.17
C LYS A 432 32.53 -2.17 8.11
N MET A 433 32.65 -3.19 7.26
CA MET A 433 33.55 -3.15 6.11
C MET A 433 33.20 -2.02 5.15
N ALA A 434 31.91 -1.84 4.84
CA ALA A 434 31.43 -0.82 3.91
C ALA A 434 31.70 0.60 4.41
N VAL A 435 31.62 0.84 5.73
CA VAL A 435 31.90 2.16 6.34
C VAL A 435 33.37 2.39 6.68
N GLY A 436 34.24 1.40 6.47
CA GLY A 436 35.68 1.51 6.74
C GLY A 436 36.05 1.51 8.24
N GLU A 437 35.16 1.00 9.10
CA GLU A 437 35.41 0.88 10.54
C GLU A 437 36.33 -0.29 10.88
N LYS A 438 37.06 -0.17 12.00
CA LYS A 438 37.88 -1.28 12.51
C LYS A 438 37.01 -2.27 13.27
N PHE A 439 37.14 -3.56 12.95
CA PHE A 439 36.37 -4.64 13.59
C PHE A 439 36.63 -4.81 15.08
N ASP A 440 37.77 -4.32 15.59
CA ASP A 440 38.19 -4.56 16.97
C ASP A 440 37.33 -3.80 18.00
N ASP A 441 36.43 -2.90 17.54
CA ASP A 441 35.47 -2.18 18.37
C ASP A 441 34.17 -2.96 18.63
N LEU A 442 33.97 -4.12 17.97
CA LEU A 442 32.95 -5.12 18.35
C LEU A 442 33.41 -5.85 19.61
N SER A 443 33.46 -5.15 20.75
CA SER A 443 33.74 -5.84 22.02
C SER A 443 32.46 -6.56 22.45
N PRO A 444 32.53 -7.82 22.91
CA PRO A 444 31.44 -8.46 23.64
C PRO A 444 31.27 -7.71 24.96
N ARG A 445 30.52 -6.59 24.96
CA ARG A 445 30.09 -5.91 26.19
C ARG A 445 28.98 -6.76 26.78
N ASN A 446 29.43 -7.85 27.37
CA ASN A 446 28.68 -8.85 28.11
C ASN A 446 27.84 -8.19 29.21
N GLN A 447 26.58 -7.92 28.90
CA GLN A 447 25.47 -8.08 29.83
C GLN A 447 24.35 -8.76 29.05
N THR A 448 24.44 -10.08 28.98
CA THR A 448 23.58 -10.93 28.17
C THR A 448 22.22 -11.07 28.83
N SER A 449 21.26 -10.45 28.19
CA SER A 449 19.86 -10.46 28.57
C SER A 449 19.20 -11.83 28.46
N ILE A 450 19.50 -12.60 27.40
CA ILE A 450 19.00 -13.98 27.24
C ILE A 450 19.55 -14.91 28.33
N ILE A 451 20.79 -14.69 28.76
CA ILE A 451 21.43 -15.53 29.76
C ILE A 451 20.74 -15.42 31.13
N LYS A 452 20.07 -14.29 31.42
CA LYS A 452 19.20 -14.17 32.61
C LYS A 452 17.85 -14.88 32.47
N LEU A 453 17.45 -15.23 31.23
CA LEU A 453 16.15 -15.83 30.90
C LEU A 453 16.22 -17.35 30.85
N VAL A 454 17.34 -17.87 30.37
CA VAL A 454 17.67 -19.28 30.49
C VAL A 454 18.24 -19.47 31.90
N ASP A 455 17.63 -20.31 32.73
CA ASP A 455 18.03 -20.60 34.13
C ASP A 455 19.40 -21.30 34.22
N LEU A 456 20.46 -20.62 33.74
CA LEU A 456 21.82 -21.09 33.56
C LEU A 456 22.67 -20.73 34.78
N SER A 457 23.49 -21.68 35.22
CA SER A 457 24.51 -21.44 36.23
C SER A 457 25.64 -20.54 35.69
N PRO A 458 26.37 -19.80 36.54
CA PRO A 458 27.47 -18.92 36.11
C PRO A 458 28.51 -19.56 35.19
N LYS A 459 28.77 -20.88 35.35
CA LYS A 459 29.68 -21.63 34.48
C LYS A 459 29.10 -21.83 33.07
N GLU A 460 27.80 -22.04 32.97
CA GLU A 460 27.10 -22.19 31.69
C GLU A 460 26.98 -20.85 30.98
N ILE A 461 26.79 -19.76 31.73
CA ILE A 461 26.90 -18.38 31.23
C ILE A 461 28.26 -18.17 30.53
N GLU A 462 29.35 -18.46 31.23
CA GLU A 462 30.70 -18.33 30.68
C GLU A 462 30.90 -19.20 29.42
N THR A 463 30.29 -20.38 29.39
CA THR A 463 30.35 -21.28 28.22
C THR A 463 29.62 -20.68 27.02
N VAL A 464 28.44 -20.09 27.22
CA VAL A 464 27.67 -19.42 26.16
C VAL A 464 28.45 -18.22 25.62
N VAL A 465 28.94 -17.33 26.49
CA VAL A 465 29.73 -16.15 26.11
C VAL A 465 30.94 -16.55 25.26
N ASN A 466 31.71 -17.54 25.72
CA ASN A 466 32.86 -18.06 24.96
C ASN A 466 32.46 -18.65 23.59
N THR A 467 31.23 -19.14 23.44
CA THR A 467 30.73 -19.70 22.18
C THR A 467 30.30 -18.59 21.22
N VAL A 468 29.70 -17.52 21.72
CA VAL A 468 29.35 -16.32 20.94
C VAL A 468 30.62 -15.64 20.41
N ASP A 469 31.64 -15.47 21.25
CA ASP A 469 32.94 -14.91 20.85
C ASP A 469 33.57 -15.71 19.70
N LYS A 470 33.47 -17.05 19.77
CA LYS A 470 33.92 -17.94 18.69
C LYS A 470 33.08 -17.78 17.43
N GLY A 471 31.77 -17.60 17.57
CA GLY A 471 30.86 -17.34 16.45
C GLY A 471 31.24 -16.05 15.71
N MET A 472 31.55 -15.00 16.44
CA MET A 472 32.02 -13.73 15.87
C MET A 472 33.37 -13.89 15.14
N LEU A 473 34.36 -14.54 15.76
CA LEU A 473 35.65 -14.82 15.09
C LEU A 473 35.45 -15.65 13.82
N PHE A 474 34.55 -16.62 13.87
CA PHE A 474 34.23 -17.47 12.75
C PHE A 474 33.56 -16.70 11.58
N ALA A 475 32.67 -15.75 11.88
CA ALA A 475 32.08 -14.85 10.89
C ALA A 475 33.17 -14.00 10.20
N LYS A 476 34.10 -13.45 11.00
CA LYS A 476 35.25 -12.65 10.54
C LYS A 476 36.12 -13.47 9.57
N ASP A 477 36.53 -14.66 9.98
CA ASP A 477 37.36 -15.55 9.15
C ASP A 477 36.64 -15.96 7.86
N THR A 478 35.34 -16.23 7.94
CA THR A 478 34.53 -16.61 6.78
C THR A 478 34.47 -15.48 5.76
N LEU A 479 34.23 -14.25 6.19
CA LEU A 479 34.19 -13.08 5.30
C LEU A 479 35.55 -12.80 4.66
N TYR A 480 36.64 -12.81 5.44
CA TYR A 480 37.99 -12.61 4.88
C TYR A 480 38.39 -13.69 3.86
N SER A 481 37.87 -14.91 4.00
CA SER A 481 38.12 -15.97 3.02
C SER A 481 37.34 -15.80 1.71
N LEU A 482 36.29 -14.99 1.70
CA LEU A 482 35.34 -14.87 0.59
C LEU A 482 35.35 -13.53 -0.13
N ILE A 483 35.68 -12.45 0.59
CA ILE A 483 35.71 -11.06 0.10
C ILE A 483 37.10 -10.77 -0.45
N THR A 484 37.13 -10.15 -1.62
CA THR A 484 38.34 -9.66 -2.29
C THR A 484 38.28 -8.13 -2.40
N GLU A 485 39.39 -7.48 -2.78
CA GLU A 485 39.41 -6.03 -3.02
C GLU A 485 38.42 -5.58 -4.11
N GLU A 486 38.05 -6.48 -5.02
CA GLU A 486 37.07 -6.22 -6.10
C GLU A 486 35.61 -6.45 -5.67
N THR A 487 35.36 -6.96 -4.47
CA THR A 487 34.00 -7.26 -4.01
C THR A 487 33.27 -5.98 -3.62
N ASP A 488 32.19 -5.66 -4.32
CA ASP A 488 31.28 -4.58 -3.92
C ASP A 488 30.43 -5.01 -2.73
N ILE A 489 30.88 -4.62 -1.54
CA ILE A 489 30.25 -4.98 -0.26
C ILE A 489 28.86 -4.36 -0.13
N LEU A 490 28.65 -3.15 -0.64
CA LEU A 490 27.34 -2.48 -0.60
C LEU A 490 26.34 -3.21 -1.50
N MET A 491 26.77 -3.68 -2.66
CA MET A 491 25.94 -4.54 -3.52
C MET A 491 25.60 -5.89 -2.85
N VAL A 492 26.57 -6.51 -2.16
CA VAL A 492 26.31 -7.76 -1.42
C VAL A 492 25.27 -7.55 -0.33
N LEU A 493 25.40 -6.48 0.45
CA LEU A 493 24.44 -6.12 1.49
C LEU A 493 23.07 -5.74 0.91
N HIS A 494 23.04 -5.00 -0.20
CA HIS A 494 21.82 -4.69 -0.92
C HIS A 494 21.07 -5.96 -1.33
N ARG A 495 21.76 -6.96 -1.89
CA ARG A 495 21.16 -8.25 -2.22
C ARG A 495 20.61 -9.00 -1.01
N ILE A 496 21.21 -8.81 0.16
CA ILE A 496 20.68 -9.35 1.42
C ILE A 496 19.39 -8.61 1.81
N GLY A 497 19.39 -7.27 1.80
CA GLY A 497 18.23 -6.44 2.14
C GLY A 497 17.07 -6.56 1.15
N SER A 498 17.36 -6.62 -0.15
CA SER A 498 16.38 -6.80 -1.23
C SER A 498 15.74 -8.20 -1.24
N GLY A 499 16.39 -9.18 -0.60
CA GLY A 499 15.92 -10.56 -0.53
C GLY A 499 16.42 -11.47 -1.66
N GLU A 500 17.41 -11.04 -2.43
CA GLU A 500 18.08 -11.83 -3.47
C GLU A 500 19.06 -12.88 -2.90
N ALA A 501 19.45 -12.74 -1.63
CA ALA A 501 20.32 -13.68 -0.92
C ALA A 501 19.64 -15.02 -0.55
N PHE A 502 19.13 -15.75 -1.54
CA PHE A 502 18.33 -16.95 -1.34
C PHE A 502 19.10 -18.07 -0.62
N SER A 503 18.49 -18.69 0.37
CA SER A 503 19.00 -19.90 1.01
C SER A 503 18.16 -21.13 0.62
N LYS A 504 18.55 -22.32 1.06
CA LYS A 504 17.77 -23.55 0.85
C LYS A 504 16.53 -23.62 1.76
N GLN A 505 16.44 -22.72 2.73
CA GLN A 505 15.33 -22.55 3.65
C GLN A 505 14.82 -21.11 3.61
N ARG A 506 13.57 -20.90 4.02
CA ARG A 506 12.93 -19.58 3.92
C ARG A 506 13.21 -18.70 5.14
N GLU A 507 13.55 -19.34 6.25
CA GLU A 507 13.74 -18.71 7.56
C GLU A 507 15.10 -17.98 7.68
N CYS A 508 16.04 -18.23 6.77
CA CYS A 508 17.38 -17.62 6.78
C CYS A 508 17.82 -17.25 5.36
N LEU A 509 18.81 -16.35 5.26
CA LEU A 509 19.46 -15.95 4.02
C LEU A 509 20.83 -16.62 3.88
N CYS A 510 21.47 -16.47 2.72
CA CYS A 510 22.74 -17.13 2.40
C CYS A 510 23.79 -16.15 1.86
N LEU A 511 24.93 -16.06 2.54
CA LEU A 511 26.06 -15.25 2.08
C LEU A 511 26.57 -15.68 0.69
N MET A 512 26.64 -16.98 0.42
CA MET A 512 27.15 -17.46 -0.87
C MET A 512 26.28 -16.96 -2.03
N SER A 513 24.96 -16.97 -1.85
CA SER A 513 24.03 -16.47 -2.85
C SER A 513 24.11 -14.94 -2.99
N ALA A 514 24.28 -14.22 -1.86
CA ALA A 514 24.52 -12.77 -1.88
C ALA A 514 25.83 -12.38 -2.60
N LEU A 515 26.82 -13.28 -2.64
CA LEU A 515 28.06 -13.15 -3.39
C LEU A 515 27.99 -13.74 -4.81
N GLU A 516 26.80 -14.21 -5.25
CA GLU A 516 26.59 -14.88 -6.53
C GLU A 516 27.44 -16.15 -6.74
N LYS A 517 27.79 -16.81 -5.63
CA LYS A 517 28.57 -18.05 -5.61
C LYS A 517 27.65 -19.25 -5.37
N LEU A 518 28.00 -20.37 -6.00
CA LEU A 518 27.28 -21.63 -5.80
C LEU A 518 27.46 -22.16 -4.37
N CYS A 519 26.41 -22.76 -3.82
CA CYS A 519 26.46 -23.39 -2.50
C CYS A 519 27.43 -24.59 -2.53
N PRO A 520 28.48 -24.60 -1.68
CA PRO A 520 29.45 -25.71 -1.66
C PRO A 520 28.89 -26.97 -0.98
N TYR A 521 27.73 -26.87 -0.33
CA TYR A 521 27.09 -27.97 0.40
C TYR A 521 25.87 -28.51 -0.35
N ALA A 522 26.03 -28.99 -1.59
CA ALA A 522 24.91 -29.43 -2.43
C ALA A 522 23.91 -30.36 -1.72
N ASN A 523 24.40 -31.33 -0.94
CA ASN A 523 23.59 -32.37 -0.29
C ASN A 523 22.97 -31.95 1.05
N LYS A 524 23.40 -30.82 1.65
CA LYS A 524 22.81 -30.34 2.92
C LYS A 524 21.47 -29.67 2.61
N ARG A 525 20.38 -30.12 3.24
CA ARG A 525 19.03 -29.55 3.08
C ARG A 525 18.73 -28.38 4.02
N ASN A 526 19.36 -28.36 5.20
CA ASN A 526 19.16 -27.34 6.23
C ASN A 526 20.28 -26.27 6.17
N CYS A 527 19.90 -25.00 6.08
CA CYS A 527 20.78 -23.84 6.10
C CYS A 527 20.98 -23.27 7.51
N VAL A 528 20.06 -23.49 8.45
CA VAL A 528 20.27 -23.11 9.86
C VAL A 528 21.45 -23.90 10.45
N GLY A 529 22.34 -23.20 11.16
CA GLY A 529 23.64 -23.67 11.62
C GLY A 529 24.67 -23.85 10.51
N CYS A 530 24.48 -23.27 9.32
CA CYS A 530 25.49 -23.28 8.25
C CYS A 530 26.47 -22.12 8.44
N LYS A 531 27.72 -22.31 8.04
CA LYS A 531 28.74 -21.26 8.10
C LYS A 531 28.50 -20.03 7.23
N TYR A 532 27.58 -20.14 6.27
CA TYR A 532 27.20 -19.04 5.37
C TYR A 532 25.77 -18.57 5.63
N GLU A 533 25.16 -19.04 6.72
CA GLU A 533 23.85 -18.59 7.14
C GLU A 533 23.90 -17.12 7.50
N ILE A 534 22.89 -16.38 7.05
CA ILE A 534 22.57 -15.06 7.56
C ILE A 534 21.23 -15.22 8.28
N SER A 535 21.29 -15.22 9.61
CA SER A 535 20.12 -15.35 10.47
C SER A 535 19.21 -14.13 10.32
N THR A 536 17.91 -14.38 10.32
CA THR A 536 16.87 -13.36 10.22
C THR A 536 15.91 -13.46 11.39
N ARG A 537 15.00 -12.50 11.55
CA ARG A 537 13.89 -12.57 12.49
C ARG A 537 13.17 -13.92 12.48
N SER A 538 12.89 -14.47 11.29
CA SER A 538 12.25 -15.78 11.15
C SER A 538 13.11 -16.92 11.74
N THR A 539 14.44 -16.79 11.68
CA THR A 539 15.37 -17.70 12.37
C THR A 539 15.22 -17.58 13.89
N LEU A 540 15.10 -16.36 14.43
CA LEU A 540 14.99 -16.14 15.88
C LEU A 540 13.75 -16.85 16.43
N PHE A 541 12.62 -16.68 15.77
CA PHE A 541 11.38 -17.34 16.14
C PHE A 541 11.46 -18.87 16.06
N LEU A 542 12.11 -19.40 15.01
CA LEU A 542 12.38 -20.83 14.91
C LEU A 542 13.21 -21.33 16.11
N LEU A 543 14.22 -20.57 16.53
CA LEU A 543 15.07 -20.90 17.67
C LEU A 543 14.31 -20.87 19.00
N ILE A 544 13.40 -19.90 19.21
CA ILE A 544 12.53 -19.82 20.41
C ILE A 544 11.64 -21.07 20.53
N GLU A 545 11.02 -21.49 19.43
CA GLU A 545 10.18 -22.70 19.45
C GLU A 545 11.00 -23.97 19.68
N GLU A 546 12.15 -24.08 19.02
CA GLU A 546 13.06 -25.20 19.22
C GLU A 546 13.62 -25.22 20.64
N TYR A 547 13.88 -24.06 21.24
CA TYR A 547 14.22 -23.93 22.65
C TYR A 547 13.13 -24.56 23.53
N ASN A 548 11.88 -24.16 23.34
CA ASN A 548 10.75 -24.71 24.11
C ASN A 548 10.58 -26.21 23.91
N ARG A 549 10.68 -26.67 22.67
CA ARG A 549 10.57 -28.09 22.32
C ARG A 549 11.65 -28.90 23.03
N ILE A 550 12.91 -28.47 22.96
CA ILE A 550 14.04 -29.17 23.59
C ILE A 550 13.98 -29.05 25.11
N ARG A 551 13.58 -27.90 25.67
CA ARG A 551 13.38 -27.69 27.11
C ARG A 551 12.30 -28.61 27.67
N ASN A 552 11.19 -28.78 26.95
CA ASN A 552 10.14 -29.71 27.31
C ASN A 552 10.65 -31.15 27.30
N LEU A 553 11.37 -31.57 26.25
CA LEU A 553 11.99 -32.89 26.17
C LEU A 553 13.02 -33.14 27.30
N TYR A 554 13.84 -32.14 27.61
CA TYR A 554 14.78 -32.17 28.73
C TYR A 554 14.08 -32.37 30.07
N SER A 555 12.96 -31.67 30.27
CA SER A 555 12.18 -31.72 31.51
C SER A 555 11.42 -33.04 31.65
N SER A 556 10.92 -33.59 30.53
CA SER A 556 10.10 -34.81 30.52
C SER A 556 10.89 -36.12 30.53
N THR A 557 12.11 -36.14 29.97
CA THR A 557 12.90 -37.38 29.93
C THR A 557 13.49 -37.72 31.30
N LYS A 558 13.56 -39.01 31.63
CA LYS A 558 14.21 -39.52 32.86
C LYS A 558 15.61 -40.09 32.59
N ASP A 559 15.94 -40.31 31.32
CA ASP A 559 17.24 -40.86 30.93
C ASP A 559 18.35 -39.80 31.05
N THR A 560 19.45 -40.16 31.71
CA THR A 560 20.56 -39.25 31.99
C THR A 560 21.35 -38.88 30.73
N LEU A 561 21.45 -39.77 29.75
CA LEU A 561 22.17 -39.50 28.50
C LEU A 561 21.36 -38.55 27.62
N GLU A 562 20.05 -38.78 27.48
CA GLU A 562 19.13 -37.88 26.79
C GLU A 562 19.06 -36.51 27.44
N LYS A 563 18.94 -36.43 28.78
CA LYS A 563 19.03 -35.13 29.49
C LYS A 563 20.31 -34.39 29.15
N THR A 564 21.45 -35.08 29.16
CA THR A 564 22.74 -34.47 28.86
C THR A 564 22.80 -33.99 27.40
N LYS A 565 22.25 -34.78 26.47
CA LYS A 565 22.14 -34.40 25.05
C LYS A 565 21.30 -33.14 24.87
N TYR A 566 20.08 -33.10 25.43
CA TYR A 566 19.19 -31.94 25.30
C TYR A 566 19.79 -30.70 25.95
N LYS A 567 20.42 -30.85 27.11
CA LYS A 567 21.15 -29.78 27.78
C LYS A 567 22.27 -29.20 26.91
N LYS A 568 23.07 -30.05 26.27
CA LYS A 568 24.10 -29.60 25.32
C LYS A 568 23.51 -28.88 24.11
N ILE A 569 22.40 -29.36 23.55
CA ILE A 569 21.73 -28.67 22.43
C ILE A 569 21.28 -27.27 22.85
N LEU A 570 20.72 -27.12 24.06
CA LEU A 570 20.29 -25.81 24.57
C LEU A 570 21.47 -24.85 24.78
N ILE A 571 22.54 -25.32 25.43
CA ILE A 571 23.67 -24.46 25.85
C ILE A 571 24.69 -24.23 24.74
N ASP A 572 24.96 -25.23 23.90
CA ASP A 572 26.05 -25.18 22.92
C ASP A 572 25.57 -24.78 21.52
N ILE A 573 24.26 -24.83 21.25
CA ILE A 573 23.68 -24.56 19.92
C ILE A 573 22.64 -23.45 19.97
N ILE A 574 21.54 -23.63 20.71
CA ILE A 574 20.38 -22.72 20.62
C ILE A 574 20.65 -21.39 21.32
N ALA A 575 21.06 -21.41 22.60
CA ALA A 575 21.29 -20.18 23.36
C ALA A 575 22.37 -19.29 22.75
N PRO A 576 23.54 -19.79 22.29
CA PRO A 576 24.55 -18.98 21.63
C PRO A 576 24.05 -18.32 20.34
N GLN A 577 23.25 -19.03 19.53
CA GLN A 577 22.68 -18.45 18.30
C GLN A 577 21.69 -17.33 18.61
N MET A 578 20.81 -17.51 19.59
CA MET A 578 19.87 -16.45 19.99
C MET A 578 20.61 -15.22 20.56
N ASP A 579 21.68 -15.45 21.31
CA ASP A 579 22.50 -14.38 21.90
C ASP A 579 23.32 -13.62 20.85
N GLU A 580 23.85 -14.31 19.84
CA GLU A 580 24.43 -13.69 18.63
C GLU A 580 23.42 -12.73 17.98
N MET A 581 22.20 -13.22 17.74
CA MET A 581 21.19 -12.42 17.05
C MET A 581 20.82 -11.16 17.84
N LEU A 582 20.67 -11.27 19.16
CA LEU A 582 20.40 -10.10 20.01
C LEU A 582 21.58 -9.13 20.07
N CYS A 583 22.81 -9.63 20.11
CA CYS A 583 24.00 -8.77 20.02
C CYS A 583 23.99 -7.99 18.70
N ALA A 584 23.77 -8.68 17.57
CA ALA A 584 23.66 -8.04 16.27
C ALA A 584 22.52 -7.01 16.20
N ILE A 585 21.38 -7.28 16.85
CA ILE A 585 20.27 -6.32 16.92
C ILE A 585 20.69 -5.07 17.68
N ARG A 586 21.22 -5.23 18.89
CA ARG A 586 21.64 -4.11 19.75
C ARG A 586 22.71 -3.25 19.07
N GLU A 587 23.69 -3.88 18.44
CA GLU A 587 24.82 -3.18 17.81
C GLU A 587 24.42 -2.42 16.54
N ASN A 588 23.58 -3.00 15.68
CA ASN A 588 23.25 -2.38 14.39
C ASN A 588 21.99 -1.50 14.42
N TYR A 589 21.05 -1.79 15.32
CA TYR A 589 19.71 -1.19 15.28
C TYR A 589 19.32 -0.47 16.58
N GLY A 590 20.15 -0.54 17.62
CA GLY A 590 19.97 0.21 18.87
C GLY A 590 19.24 -0.54 19.98
N GLU A 591 19.20 0.09 21.16
CA GLU A 591 18.72 -0.55 22.40
C GLU A 591 17.20 -0.77 22.41
N ASP A 592 16.41 0.12 21.82
CA ASP A 592 14.95 0.02 21.82
C ASP A 592 14.47 -1.23 21.06
N VAL A 593 14.99 -1.44 19.84
CA VAL A 593 14.71 -2.64 19.03
C VAL A 593 15.19 -3.89 19.75
N PHE A 594 16.34 -3.82 20.41
CA PHE A 594 16.85 -4.92 21.22
C PHE A 594 15.89 -5.29 22.36
N LEU A 595 15.38 -4.31 23.12
CA LEU A 595 14.47 -4.54 24.25
C LEU A 595 13.15 -5.18 23.82
N ASP A 596 12.67 -4.83 22.62
CA ASP A 596 11.49 -5.41 22.01
C ASP A 596 11.65 -6.91 21.76
N TYR A 597 12.73 -7.32 21.08
CA TYR A 597 13.00 -8.72 20.81
C TYR A 597 13.40 -9.50 22.07
N GLU A 598 14.04 -8.84 23.04
CA GLU A 598 14.31 -9.43 24.35
C GLU A 598 13.00 -9.78 25.07
N ARG A 599 12.03 -8.85 25.10
CA ARG A 599 10.70 -9.10 25.68
C ARG A 599 9.97 -10.21 24.94
N LEU A 600 10.09 -10.25 23.61
CA LEU A 600 9.50 -11.31 22.78
C LEU A 600 10.00 -12.69 23.20
N ILE A 601 11.31 -12.84 23.44
CA ILE A 601 11.86 -14.11 23.93
C ILE A 601 11.30 -14.42 25.32
N LYS A 602 11.27 -13.44 26.24
CA LYS A 602 10.75 -13.63 27.62
C LYS A 602 9.33 -14.17 27.67
N GLU A 603 8.46 -13.66 26.82
CA GLU A 603 7.05 -14.04 26.81
C GLU A 603 6.81 -15.40 26.15
N ASN A 604 7.78 -15.87 25.35
CA ASN A 604 7.64 -17.09 24.56
C ASN A 604 8.58 -18.22 25.01
N THR A 605 9.36 -18.08 26.10
CA THR A 605 10.21 -19.15 26.67
C THR A 605 9.96 -19.34 28.15
#